data_AF-A0A8T9BCF3-F1
#
_entry.id   AF-A0A8T9BCF3-F1
#
_cell.length_a   1.000
_cell.length_b   1.000
_cell.length_c   1.000
_cell.angle_alpha   90.00
_cell.angle_beta   90.00
_cell.angle_gamma   90.00
#
_symmetry.space_group_name_H-M   'P 1'
#
loop_
_entity.id
_entity.type
_entity.pdbx_description
1 polymer ?
#
loop_
_entity_poly.entity_id
_entity_poly.type
_entity_poly.pdbx_seq_one_letter_code
_entity_poly.pdbx_strand_id
1 'polypeptide(L)'
;MPNPLIVTALGGIAATYVFLRALLYLTQDSKEPPVVSSSIPFISPILGRHRDLPIYTLRVPGTRLYVINSLDLIPVVQHQWRTLFPPIQAKAAQAAMGASKEAVAILKHDMITEHGFVNGMVKSTHPTMNGPALDVLNAKTSEVFDEALRQFAASTKVNLFEWIGKQIMRATTDAIYGPFNPMREDQNIEAWRRYALTFPPANTTQCSCSSCWTSYHRKSSSGQLYKAVSNSSRALQRTTPTAATSKDLLTSNNSWRTASTRKSPQRHPQVPRRHRIQQRCQHHPTAFWVLYHIFSDAVVQQECRNEVSQAVQSQHDTSTIDLTSLLNSCPILLSTYQEVFRSHGMANSVRVVSEDHMLHNTYLLGSKKGSFNGGM
;
A
#
# COMPACT_ATOMS: atom_id res chain seq x y z
N MET A 1 56.31 -3.61 -17.15
CA MET A 1 56.01 -3.10 -15.79
C MET A 1 54.53 -2.74 -15.73
N PRO A 2 53.77 -3.16 -14.70
CA PRO A 2 52.37 -2.79 -14.59
C PRO A 2 52.23 -1.26 -14.50
N ASN A 3 51.25 -0.69 -15.20
CA ASN A 3 51.02 0.75 -15.24
C ASN A 3 50.74 1.26 -13.81
N PRO A 4 51.50 2.26 -13.30
CA PRO A 4 51.36 2.74 -11.92
C PRO A 4 49.94 3.23 -11.60
N LEU A 5 49.20 3.72 -12.60
CA LEU A 5 47.79 4.10 -12.46
C LEU A 5 46.90 2.88 -12.17
N ILE A 6 47.15 1.75 -12.84
CA ILE A 6 46.40 0.51 -12.64
C ILE A 6 46.70 -0.06 -11.24
N VAL A 7 47.96 -0.04 -10.81
CA VAL A 7 48.37 -0.52 -9.48
C VAL A 7 47.72 0.33 -8.38
N THR A 8 47.72 1.65 -8.54
CA THR A 8 47.08 2.57 -7.58
C THR A 8 45.57 2.37 -7.53
N ALA A 9 44.91 2.23 -8.69
CA ALA A 9 43.48 1.98 -8.78
C ALA A 9 43.09 0.64 -8.12
N LEU A 10 43.82 -0.44 -8.41
CA LEU A 10 43.57 -1.76 -7.82
C LEU A 10 43.82 -1.75 -6.30
N GLY A 11 44.87 -1.06 -5.84
CA GLY A 11 45.14 -0.87 -4.42
C GLY A 11 44.01 -0.12 -3.70
N GLY A 12 43.48 0.94 -4.30
CA GLY A 12 42.33 1.68 -3.77
C GLY A 12 41.06 0.82 -3.68
N ILE A 13 40.77 0.02 -4.71
CA ILE A 13 39.63 -0.91 -4.72
C ILE A 13 39.77 -1.96 -3.62
N ALA A 14 40.95 -2.57 -3.49
CA ALA A 14 41.20 -3.58 -2.47
C ALA A 14 41.08 -3.01 -1.04
N ALA A 15 41.69 -1.84 -0.78
CA ALA A 15 41.58 -1.16 0.51
C ALA A 15 40.11 -0.81 0.84
N THR A 16 39.35 -0.30 -0.15
CA THR A 16 37.92 0.00 0.02
C THR A 16 37.13 -1.27 0.32
N TYR A 17 37.39 -2.37 -0.39
CA TYR A 17 36.71 -3.64 -0.15
C TYR A 17 36.98 -4.18 1.26
N VAL A 18 38.24 -4.19 1.70
CA VAL A 18 38.63 -4.62 3.05
C VAL A 18 37.98 -3.73 4.11
N PHE A 19 38.00 -2.41 3.92
CA PHE A 19 37.36 -1.47 4.83
C PHE A 19 35.84 -1.72 4.95
N LEU A 20 35.13 -1.85 3.83
CA LEU A 20 33.69 -2.11 3.84
C LEU A 20 33.35 -3.48 4.45
N ARG A 21 34.21 -4.48 4.24
CA ARG A 21 34.06 -5.81 4.84
C ARG A 21 34.31 -5.76 6.34
N ALA A 22 35.34 -5.05 6.80
CA ALA A 22 35.60 -4.82 8.22
C ALA A 22 34.42 -4.08 8.87
N LEU A 23 33.87 -3.05 8.21
CA LEU A 23 32.69 -2.34 8.69
C LEU A 23 31.48 -3.26 8.81
N LEU A 24 31.27 -4.17 7.86
CA LEU A 24 30.18 -5.16 7.92
C LEU A 24 30.33 -6.10 9.13
N TYR A 25 31.52 -6.62 9.40
CA TYR A 25 31.77 -7.52 10.53
C TYR A 25 31.75 -6.82 11.89
N LEU A 26 32.45 -5.69 12.02
CA LEU A 26 32.63 -5.00 13.31
C LEU A 26 31.33 -4.37 13.84
N THR A 27 30.38 -4.08 12.96
CA THR A 27 29.10 -3.46 13.33
C THR A 27 27.94 -4.45 13.35
N GLN A 28 28.23 -5.76 13.38
CA GLN A 28 27.26 -6.84 13.50
C GLN A 28 27.37 -7.44 14.90
N ASP A 29 26.29 -7.38 15.69
CA ASP A 29 26.26 -8.04 17.00
C ASP A 29 26.12 -9.57 16.82
N SER A 30 26.78 -10.32 17.68
CA SER A 30 26.65 -11.78 17.77
C SER A 30 25.23 -12.28 18.02
N LYS A 31 24.37 -11.46 18.65
CA LYS A 31 22.97 -11.77 18.95
C LYS A 31 22.01 -11.30 17.85
N GLU A 32 22.47 -10.53 16.87
CA GLU A 32 21.66 -10.16 15.71
C GLU A 32 21.48 -11.38 14.78
N PRO A 33 20.38 -11.47 14.00
CA PRO A 33 20.19 -12.53 13.01
C PRO A 33 21.34 -12.61 11.98
N PRO A 34 21.61 -13.80 11.43
CA PRO A 34 22.76 -14.02 10.55
C PRO A 34 22.71 -13.12 9.32
N VAL A 35 23.87 -12.54 8.96
CA VAL A 35 24.00 -11.74 7.73
C VAL A 35 24.15 -12.66 6.53
N VAL A 36 23.36 -12.42 5.49
CA VAL A 36 23.40 -13.18 4.23
C VAL A 36 23.85 -12.30 3.07
N SER A 37 24.32 -12.94 1.99
CA SER A 37 24.76 -12.29 0.75
C SER A 37 25.85 -11.24 0.97
N SER A 38 26.97 -11.57 1.63
CA SER A 38 28.05 -10.62 1.96
C SER A 38 29.21 -10.55 0.95
N SER A 39 29.11 -11.24 -0.20
CA SER A 39 30.20 -11.35 -1.20
C SER A 39 30.72 -9.98 -1.66
N ILE A 40 29.81 -9.06 -1.98
CA ILE A 40 30.09 -7.64 -2.19
C ILE A 40 29.41 -6.87 -1.05
N PRO A 41 30.17 -6.27 -0.11
CA PRO A 41 29.61 -5.54 1.01
C PRO A 41 28.54 -4.53 0.56
N PHE A 42 27.39 -4.57 1.21
CA PHE A 42 26.25 -3.66 1.00
C PHE A 42 25.52 -3.72 -0.36
N ILE A 43 26.05 -4.43 -1.37
CA ILE A 43 25.46 -4.52 -2.71
C ILE A 43 24.82 -5.89 -2.94
N SER A 44 25.54 -6.97 -2.65
CA SER A 44 25.04 -8.34 -2.81
C SER A 44 23.70 -8.62 -2.08
N PRO A 45 23.41 -8.02 -0.90
CA PRO A 45 22.12 -8.20 -0.22
C PRO A 45 20.91 -7.61 -0.97
N ILE A 46 21.12 -6.65 -1.88
CA ILE A 46 20.02 -6.03 -2.66
C ILE A 46 19.43 -7.03 -3.66
N LEU A 47 20.22 -8.03 -4.08
CA LEU A 47 19.89 -8.94 -5.18
C LEU A 47 19.43 -10.33 -4.73
N GLY A 48 19.62 -10.69 -3.45
CA GLY A 48 19.34 -12.03 -2.93
C GLY A 48 18.22 -12.08 -1.91
N ARG A 49 17.10 -12.74 -2.25
CA ARG A 49 16.07 -13.16 -1.29
C ARG A 49 16.30 -14.60 -0.91
N HIS A 50 16.53 -14.85 0.37
CA HIS A 50 16.70 -16.20 0.92
C HIS A 50 15.39 -16.62 1.57
N ARG A 51 14.80 -17.73 1.11
CA ARG A 51 13.57 -18.29 1.69
C ARG A 51 13.84 -19.41 2.69
N ASP A 52 15.05 -19.97 2.66
CA ASP A 52 15.42 -21.16 3.44
C ASP A 52 15.81 -20.85 4.89
N LEU A 53 15.92 -19.56 5.24
CA LEU A 53 16.26 -19.12 6.60
C LEU A 53 15.03 -18.53 7.30
N PRO A 54 14.80 -18.87 8.58
CA PRO A 54 13.66 -18.37 9.36
C PRO A 54 13.74 -16.87 9.64
N ILE A 55 14.95 -16.36 9.90
CA ILE A 55 15.26 -14.94 10.10
C ILE A 55 16.69 -14.65 9.66
N TYR A 56 16.92 -13.51 9.00
CA TYR A 56 18.26 -13.08 8.56
C TYR A 56 18.36 -11.57 8.39
N THR A 57 19.60 -11.08 8.30
CA THR A 57 19.92 -9.66 8.17
C THR A 57 20.47 -9.36 6.77
N LEU A 58 19.83 -8.44 6.06
CA LEU A 58 20.37 -7.81 4.85
C LEU A 58 20.99 -6.47 5.23
N ARG A 59 22.31 -6.37 5.05
CA ARG A 59 23.08 -5.14 5.30
C ARG A 59 23.10 -4.31 4.03
N VAL A 60 22.42 -3.17 4.04
CA VAL A 60 22.47 -2.17 2.95
C VAL A 60 23.13 -0.88 3.46
N PRO A 61 23.59 0.03 2.59
CA PRO A 61 24.29 1.23 3.04
C PRO A 61 23.46 2.03 4.06
N GLY A 62 23.99 2.16 5.29
CA GLY A 62 23.38 2.93 6.37
C GLY A 62 22.04 2.41 6.91
N THR A 63 21.62 1.18 6.59
CA THR A 63 20.40 0.55 7.12
C THR A 63 20.57 -0.97 7.28
N ARG A 64 20.00 -1.53 8.36
CA ARG A 64 19.87 -2.98 8.55
C ARG A 64 18.43 -3.38 8.26
N LEU A 65 18.24 -4.41 7.43
CA LEU A 65 16.92 -4.97 7.13
C LEU A 65 16.86 -6.39 7.69
N TYR A 66 16.04 -6.59 8.72
CA TYR A 66 15.75 -7.92 9.25
C TYR A 66 14.60 -8.52 8.47
N VAL A 67 14.84 -9.65 7.80
CA VAL A 67 13.83 -10.39 7.06
C VAL A 67 13.40 -11.58 7.91
N ILE A 68 12.10 -11.70 8.13
CA ILE A 68 11.48 -12.75 8.95
C ILE A 68 10.57 -13.56 8.03
N ASN A 69 10.92 -14.83 7.82
CA ASN A 69 10.12 -15.78 7.03
C ASN A 69 9.40 -16.79 7.93
N SER A 70 9.83 -16.96 9.19
CA SER A 70 9.23 -17.93 10.13
C SER A 70 7.80 -17.54 10.51
N LEU A 71 6.88 -18.50 10.34
CA LEU A 71 5.48 -18.36 10.72
C LEU A 71 5.29 -18.21 12.24
N ASP A 72 6.23 -18.67 13.07
CA ASP A 72 6.17 -18.54 14.53
C ASP A 72 6.57 -17.13 15.00
N LEU A 73 7.49 -16.49 14.28
CA LEU A 73 7.99 -15.15 14.61
C LEU A 73 7.08 -14.02 14.10
N ILE A 74 6.33 -14.27 13.01
CA ILE A 74 5.45 -13.25 12.41
C ILE A 74 4.38 -12.74 13.40
N PRO A 75 3.61 -13.59 14.11
CA PRO A 75 2.62 -13.13 15.10
C PRO A 75 3.26 -12.33 16.23
N VAL A 76 4.45 -12.75 16.70
CA VAL A 76 5.18 -12.06 17.76
C VAL A 76 5.50 -10.62 17.34
N VAL A 77 6.02 -10.43 16.13
CA VAL A 77 6.30 -9.10 15.57
C VAL A 77 5.02 -8.29 15.38
N GLN A 78 3.93 -8.92 14.95
CA GLN A 78 2.63 -8.26 14.77
C GLN A 78 2.04 -7.75 16.09
N HIS A 79 2.21 -8.51 17.18
CA HIS A 79 1.73 -8.13 18.51
C HIS A 79 2.58 -7.02 19.14
N GLN A 80 3.86 -6.90 18.79
CA GLN A 80 4.81 -5.91 19.32
C GLN A 80 4.80 -4.57 18.55
N TRP A 81 3.62 -4.11 18.12
CA TRP A 81 3.45 -2.96 17.22
C TRP A 81 3.92 -1.60 17.78
N ARG A 82 4.02 -1.46 19.11
CA ARG A 82 4.50 -0.23 19.77
C ARG A 82 6.02 -0.06 19.65
N THR A 83 6.77 -1.16 19.74
CA THR A 83 8.24 -1.20 19.61
C THR A 83 8.68 -1.35 18.16
N LEU A 84 7.90 -2.10 17.37
CA LEU A 84 8.11 -2.33 15.95
C LEU A 84 7.06 -1.54 15.17
N PHE A 85 7.30 -0.23 15.01
CA PHE A 85 6.33 0.68 14.44
C PHE A 85 6.35 0.65 12.89
N PRO A 86 5.28 1.03 12.17
CA PRO A 86 5.29 1.20 10.70
C PRO A 86 5.62 2.63 10.17
N PRO A 87 6.72 3.32 10.53
CA PRO A 87 6.93 4.72 10.14
C PRO A 87 7.32 4.91 8.67
N ILE A 88 7.53 3.82 7.93
CA ILE A 88 7.77 3.87 6.48
C ILE A 88 6.56 4.48 5.76
N GLN A 89 5.35 4.32 6.31
CA GLN A 89 4.15 4.91 5.72
C GLN A 89 4.23 6.44 5.63
N ALA A 90 4.82 7.14 6.61
CA ALA A 90 4.93 8.60 6.58
C ALA A 90 5.96 9.10 5.54
N LYS A 91 7.11 8.41 5.40
CA LYS A 91 8.10 8.73 4.35
C LYS A 91 7.58 8.36 2.95
N ALA A 92 6.91 7.22 2.84
CA ALA A 92 6.22 6.81 1.62
C ALA A 92 5.12 7.82 1.25
N ALA A 93 4.33 8.31 2.22
CA ALA A 93 3.32 9.33 1.98
C ALA A 93 3.90 10.63 1.40
N GLN A 94 5.05 11.08 1.89
CA GLN A 94 5.74 12.24 1.35
C GLN A 94 6.24 12.02 -0.09
N ALA A 95 6.94 10.91 -0.33
CA ALA A 95 7.58 10.63 -1.61
C ALA A 95 6.61 10.16 -2.70
N ALA A 96 5.60 9.38 -2.32
CA ALA A 96 4.60 8.79 -3.19
C ALA A 96 3.43 9.75 -3.39
N MET A 97 2.78 10.16 -2.29
CA MET A 97 1.52 10.92 -2.30
C MET A 97 1.76 12.44 -2.28
N GLY A 98 3.01 12.90 -2.29
CA GLY A 98 3.35 14.31 -2.43
C GLY A 98 2.72 15.20 -1.35
N ALA A 99 2.60 14.66 -0.14
CA ALA A 99 2.11 15.33 1.06
C ALA A 99 3.02 16.51 1.44
N SER A 100 2.45 17.58 2.00
CA SER A 100 3.21 18.75 2.45
C SER A 100 4.07 18.40 3.68
N LYS A 101 5.09 19.22 3.98
CA LYS A 101 5.94 19.00 5.16
C LYS A 101 5.12 19.06 6.45
N GLU A 102 4.12 19.94 6.49
CA GLU A 102 3.20 20.11 7.61
C GLU A 102 2.29 18.88 7.77
N ALA A 103 1.73 18.36 6.67
CA ALA A 103 0.94 17.13 6.70
C ALA A 103 1.76 15.92 7.16
N VAL A 104 3.02 15.83 6.72
CA VAL A 104 3.95 14.79 7.18
C VAL A 104 4.31 14.96 8.66
N ALA A 105 4.41 16.19 9.16
CA ALA A 105 4.63 16.45 10.59
C ALA A 105 3.43 15.98 11.42
N ILE A 106 2.20 16.21 10.97
CA ILE A 106 0.97 15.73 11.63
C ILE A 106 0.90 14.21 11.62
N LEU A 107 1.20 13.59 10.48
CA LEU A 107 1.29 12.13 10.37
C LEU A 107 2.29 11.53 11.36
N LYS A 108 3.36 12.26 11.70
CA LYS A 108 4.42 11.80 12.60
C LYS A 108 4.25 12.23 14.06
N HIS A 109 3.41 13.22 14.34
CA HIS A 109 3.34 13.90 15.63
C HIS A 109 3.00 12.95 16.78
N ASP A 110 2.17 11.96 16.49
CA ASP A 110 1.92 10.85 17.39
C ASP A 110 1.49 9.65 16.55
N MET A 111 2.35 8.64 16.56
CA MET A 111 2.22 7.45 15.75
C MET A 111 1.92 6.23 16.62
N ILE A 112 2.29 6.28 17.91
CA ILE A 112 2.26 5.13 18.81
C ILE A 112 0.99 5.14 19.66
N THR A 113 0.50 6.31 20.08
CA THR A 113 -0.68 6.36 20.94
C THR A 113 -1.98 6.35 20.14
N GLU A 114 -3.07 6.00 20.81
CA GLU A 114 -4.40 5.99 20.22
C GLU A 114 -4.93 7.38 19.84
N HIS A 115 -4.29 8.44 20.32
CA HIS A 115 -4.60 9.83 19.96
C HIS A 115 -3.88 10.28 18.69
N GLY A 116 -2.96 9.45 18.18
CA GLY A 116 -2.26 9.68 16.93
C GLY A 116 -3.18 9.74 15.73
N PHE A 117 -2.81 10.57 14.74
CA PHE A 117 -3.61 10.78 13.54
C PHE A 117 -3.93 9.46 12.81
N VAL A 118 -2.93 8.59 12.65
CA VAL A 118 -3.08 7.30 11.95
C VAL A 118 -4.02 6.36 12.70
N ASN A 119 -3.91 6.28 14.02
CA ASN A 119 -4.79 5.43 14.83
C ASN A 119 -6.23 5.99 14.88
N GLY A 120 -6.39 7.31 14.93
CA GLY A 120 -7.69 7.96 14.80
C GLY A 120 -8.39 7.67 13.46
N MET A 121 -7.63 7.57 12.36
CA MET A 121 -8.19 7.12 11.09
C MET A 121 -8.69 5.68 11.13
N VAL A 122 -7.89 4.77 11.70
CA VAL A 122 -8.28 3.36 11.83
C VAL A 122 -9.58 3.27 12.62
N LYS A 123 -9.69 4.00 13.74
CA LYS A 123 -10.92 4.07 14.56
C LYS A 123 -12.12 4.65 13.82
N SER A 124 -11.92 5.62 12.93
CA SER A 124 -13.01 6.20 12.13
C SER A 124 -13.38 5.37 10.90
N THR A 125 -12.47 4.53 10.40
CA THR A 125 -12.69 3.73 9.18
C THR A 125 -13.19 2.33 9.50
N HIS A 126 -12.75 1.69 10.60
CA HIS A 126 -13.19 0.33 10.93
C HIS A 126 -14.71 0.14 11.03
N PRO A 127 -15.46 1.04 11.68
CA PRO A 127 -16.91 0.93 11.77
C PRO A 127 -17.61 0.98 10.41
N THR A 128 -17.02 1.65 9.40
CA THR A 128 -17.61 1.77 8.07
C THR A 128 -17.39 0.54 7.19
N MET A 129 -16.55 -0.40 7.66
CA MET A 129 -16.23 -1.66 6.97
C MET A 129 -16.88 -2.87 7.64
N ASN A 130 -17.90 -2.68 8.47
CA ASN A 130 -18.61 -3.76 9.17
C ASN A 130 -20.13 -3.49 9.21
N GLY A 131 -20.90 -4.57 9.32
CA GLY A 131 -22.36 -4.52 9.54
C GLY A 131 -23.11 -3.68 8.49
N PRO A 132 -24.15 -2.92 8.89
CA PRO A 132 -24.99 -2.18 7.95
C PRO A 132 -24.24 -1.15 7.07
N ALA A 133 -23.14 -0.60 7.58
CA ALA A 133 -22.32 0.32 6.79
C ALA A 133 -21.65 -0.38 5.61
N LEU A 134 -21.17 -1.61 5.82
CA LEU A 134 -20.60 -2.45 4.77
C LEU A 134 -21.66 -2.86 3.75
N ASP A 135 -22.88 -3.16 4.19
CA ASP A 135 -23.99 -3.52 3.29
C ASP A 135 -24.31 -2.38 2.31
N VAL A 136 -24.29 -1.14 2.78
CA VAL A 136 -24.45 0.05 1.92
C VAL A 136 -23.32 0.16 0.88
N LEU A 137 -22.07 -0.12 1.29
CA LEU A 137 -20.92 -0.10 0.37
C LEU A 137 -21.01 -1.21 -0.68
N ASN A 138 -21.43 -2.40 -0.28
CA ASN A 138 -21.62 -3.54 -1.16
C ASN A 138 -22.75 -3.29 -2.16
N ALA A 139 -23.90 -2.79 -1.70
CA ALA A 139 -25.02 -2.42 -2.57
C ALA A 139 -24.60 -1.40 -3.63
N LYS A 140 -23.84 -0.38 -3.22
CA LYS A 140 -23.33 0.63 -4.16
C LYS A 140 -22.36 0.07 -5.18
N THR A 141 -21.54 -0.89 -4.76
CA THR A 141 -20.61 -1.60 -5.63
C THR A 141 -21.37 -2.43 -6.67
N SER A 142 -22.43 -3.13 -6.26
CA SER A 142 -23.31 -3.89 -7.16
C SER A 142 -23.98 -3.02 -8.22
N GLU A 143 -24.47 -1.82 -7.85
CA GLU A 143 -25.04 -0.87 -8.82
C GLU A 143 -24.05 -0.50 -9.94
N VAL A 144 -22.79 -0.22 -9.57
CA VAL A 144 -21.74 0.13 -10.55
C VAL A 144 -21.45 -1.04 -11.49
N PHE A 145 -21.42 -2.27 -10.98
CA PHE A 145 -21.21 -3.45 -11.81
C PHE A 145 -22.42 -3.76 -12.69
N ASP A 146 -23.65 -3.62 -12.19
CA ASP A 146 -24.87 -3.81 -12.99
C ASP A 146 -24.93 -2.82 -14.17
N GLU A 147 -24.65 -1.54 -13.92
CA GLU A 147 -24.56 -0.51 -14.97
C GLU A 147 -23.49 -0.87 -16.01
N ALA A 148 -22.31 -1.33 -15.55
CA ALA A 148 -21.23 -1.72 -16.45
C ALA A 148 -21.57 -2.95 -17.30
N LEU A 149 -22.30 -3.93 -16.73
CA LEU A 149 -22.69 -5.15 -17.44
C LEU A 149 -23.81 -4.90 -18.46
N ARG A 150 -24.77 -4.02 -18.15
CA ARG A 150 -25.85 -3.63 -19.09
C ARG A 150 -25.33 -2.99 -20.38
N GLN A 151 -24.13 -2.42 -20.37
CA GLN A 151 -23.50 -1.86 -21.57
C GLN A 151 -23.12 -2.92 -22.61
N PHE A 152 -23.02 -4.20 -22.22
CA PHE A 152 -22.75 -5.30 -23.12
C PHE A 152 -24.03 -5.85 -23.76
N ALA A 153 -24.65 -5.08 -24.66
CA ALA A 153 -25.80 -5.54 -25.44
C ALA A 153 -25.46 -6.61 -26.50
N ALA A 154 -24.17 -6.73 -26.85
CA ALA A 154 -23.65 -7.70 -27.81
C ALA A 154 -22.27 -8.22 -27.36
N SER A 155 -21.81 -9.30 -27.99
CA SER A 155 -20.48 -9.85 -27.74
C SER A 155 -19.40 -8.79 -28.02
N THR A 156 -18.68 -8.41 -26.97
CA THR A 156 -17.73 -7.30 -26.99
C THR A 156 -16.38 -7.77 -26.47
N LYS A 157 -15.32 -7.48 -27.24
CA LYS A 157 -13.95 -7.75 -26.81
C LYS A 157 -13.44 -6.59 -25.97
N VAL A 158 -13.01 -6.87 -24.74
CA VAL A 158 -12.42 -5.89 -23.83
C VAL A 158 -11.05 -6.34 -23.34
N ASN A 159 -10.21 -5.37 -22.95
CA ASN A 159 -9.02 -5.66 -22.17
C ASN A 159 -9.46 -5.93 -20.71
N LEU A 160 -9.39 -7.19 -20.28
CA LEU A 160 -9.90 -7.63 -18.98
C LEU A 160 -9.27 -6.85 -17.81
N PHE A 161 -7.94 -6.66 -17.82
CA PHE A 161 -7.23 -5.94 -16.77
C PHE A 161 -7.65 -4.47 -16.69
N GLU A 162 -7.73 -3.79 -17.84
CA GLU A 162 -8.15 -2.39 -17.89
C GLU A 162 -9.61 -2.21 -17.52
N TRP A 163 -10.48 -3.11 -17.97
CA TRP A 163 -11.92 -3.06 -17.71
C TRP A 163 -12.23 -3.29 -16.24
N ILE A 164 -11.69 -4.36 -15.62
CA ILE A 164 -11.86 -4.63 -14.18
C ILE A 164 -11.32 -3.46 -13.36
N GLY A 165 -10.13 -2.95 -13.73
CA GLY A 165 -9.53 -1.84 -13.02
C GLY A 165 -10.41 -0.59 -13.05
N LYS A 166 -11.03 -0.28 -14.20
CA LYS A 166 -11.98 0.82 -14.34
C LYS A 166 -13.19 0.66 -13.39
N GLN A 167 -13.80 -0.53 -13.37
CA GLN A 167 -15.00 -0.76 -12.56
C GLN A 167 -14.70 -0.74 -11.06
N ILE A 168 -13.62 -1.39 -10.63
CA ILE A 168 -13.20 -1.37 -9.22
C ILE A 168 -12.86 0.04 -8.75
N MET A 169 -12.14 0.82 -9.56
CA MET A 169 -11.86 2.21 -9.22
C MET A 169 -13.16 3.00 -9.02
N ARG A 170 -14.09 2.90 -9.97
CA ARG A 170 -15.39 3.59 -9.90
C ARG A 170 -16.18 3.18 -8.66
N ALA A 171 -16.36 1.89 -8.42
CA ALA A 171 -17.11 1.36 -7.28
C ALA A 171 -16.50 1.81 -5.94
N THR A 172 -15.19 1.63 -5.77
CA THR A 172 -14.51 1.98 -4.51
C THR A 172 -14.48 3.48 -4.23
N THR A 173 -14.45 4.34 -5.25
CA THR A 173 -14.51 5.79 -5.03
C THR A 173 -15.95 6.33 -4.98
N ASP A 174 -16.94 5.64 -5.55
CA ASP A 174 -18.37 5.93 -5.36
C ASP A 174 -18.78 5.76 -3.89
N ALA A 175 -18.22 4.75 -3.20
CA ALA A 175 -18.37 4.58 -1.75
C ALA A 175 -17.97 5.84 -0.93
N ILE A 176 -17.04 6.63 -1.44
CA ILE A 176 -16.45 7.78 -0.72
C ILE A 176 -17.08 9.10 -1.17
N TYR A 177 -17.27 9.27 -2.47
CA TYR A 177 -17.68 10.53 -3.08
C TYR A 177 -19.14 10.53 -3.55
N GLY A 178 -19.79 9.36 -3.58
CA GLY A 178 -21.16 9.21 -4.05
C GLY A 178 -21.36 9.77 -5.47
N PRO A 179 -22.46 10.52 -5.72
CA PRO A 179 -22.74 11.11 -7.03
C PRO A 179 -21.64 12.04 -7.57
N PHE A 180 -20.80 12.59 -6.69
CA PHE A 180 -19.72 13.51 -7.07
C PHE A 180 -18.39 12.79 -7.35
N ASN A 181 -18.39 11.47 -7.55
CA ASN A 181 -17.18 10.69 -7.76
C ASN A 181 -16.40 11.15 -9.00
N PRO A 182 -15.16 11.67 -8.82
CA PRO A 182 -14.35 12.13 -9.95
C PRO A 182 -13.88 10.99 -10.85
N MET A 183 -13.88 9.74 -10.38
CA MET A 183 -13.47 8.58 -11.17
C MET A 183 -14.57 8.06 -12.10
N ARG A 184 -15.77 8.67 -12.11
CA ARG A 184 -16.77 8.41 -13.16
C ARG A 184 -16.34 8.95 -14.53
N GLU A 185 -15.34 9.81 -14.56
CA GLU A 185 -14.74 10.37 -15.76
C GLU A 185 -13.52 9.57 -16.22
N ASP A 186 -13.52 9.10 -17.46
CA ASP A 186 -12.45 8.24 -18.00
C ASP A 186 -11.08 8.96 -18.03
N GLN A 187 -11.10 10.26 -18.30
CA GLN A 187 -9.91 11.11 -18.23
C GLN A 187 -9.22 11.08 -16.85
N ASN A 188 -9.99 10.94 -15.76
CA ASN A 188 -9.45 10.94 -14.41
C ASN A 188 -8.90 9.55 -14.04
N ILE A 189 -9.53 8.47 -14.51
CA ILE A 189 -9.00 7.11 -14.36
C ILE A 189 -7.66 6.97 -15.09
N GLU A 190 -7.57 7.50 -16.31
CA GLU A 190 -6.33 7.45 -17.09
C GLU A 190 -5.23 8.32 -16.46
N ALA A 191 -5.59 9.51 -15.95
CA ALA A 191 -4.66 10.31 -15.17
C ALA A 191 -4.17 9.56 -13.92
N TRP A 192 -5.06 8.83 -13.23
CA TRP A 192 -4.69 7.96 -12.12
C TRP A 192 -3.72 6.85 -12.53
N ARG A 193 -3.99 6.15 -13.63
CA ARG A 193 -3.13 5.07 -14.15
C ARG A 193 -1.71 5.58 -14.43
N ARG A 194 -1.58 6.70 -15.15
CA ARG A 194 -0.28 7.33 -15.42
C ARG A 194 0.43 7.74 -14.14
N TYR A 195 -0.30 8.31 -13.19
CA TYR A 195 0.25 8.67 -11.90
C TYR A 195 0.71 7.43 -11.11
N ALA A 196 -0.07 6.35 -11.13
CA ALA A 196 0.22 5.12 -10.42
C ALA A 196 1.49 4.42 -10.93
N LEU A 197 1.74 4.47 -12.23
CA LEU A 197 2.98 3.96 -12.84
C LEU A 197 4.23 4.74 -12.42
N THR A 198 4.09 5.95 -11.86
CA THR A 198 5.23 6.72 -11.32
C THR A 198 5.61 6.33 -9.89
N PHE A 199 4.84 5.45 -9.23
CA PHE A 199 5.24 4.95 -7.92
C PHE A 199 6.40 3.97 -8.08
N PRO A 200 7.54 4.19 -7.40
CA PRO A 200 8.60 3.20 -7.39
C PRO A 200 8.07 1.88 -6.78
N PRO A 201 8.56 0.71 -7.24
CA PRO A 201 8.26 -0.54 -6.55
C PRO A 201 8.63 -0.38 -5.07
N ALA A 202 7.81 -0.97 -4.18
CA ALA A 202 7.91 -0.79 -2.72
C ALA A 202 9.30 -1.18 -2.13
N ASN A 203 10.15 -1.82 -2.94
CA ASN A 203 11.45 -2.35 -2.55
C ASN A 203 12.62 -1.46 -3.01
N THR A 204 12.39 -0.45 -3.85
CA THR A 204 13.44 0.47 -4.29
C THR A 204 13.36 1.77 -3.49
N THR A 205 13.83 1.73 -2.25
CA THR A 205 14.47 2.92 -1.71
C THR A 205 15.71 3.18 -2.56
N GLN A 206 15.70 4.30 -3.29
CA GLN A 206 16.91 4.94 -3.83
C GLN A 206 17.39 4.42 -5.19
N CYS A 207 16.72 4.87 -6.26
CA CYS A 207 17.41 5.10 -7.54
C CYS A 207 16.87 6.41 -8.15
N SER A 208 17.68 7.47 -8.06
CA SER A 208 17.34 8.85 -8.46
C SER A 208 17.53 9.12 -9.97
N CYS A 209 17.84 8.10 -10.77
CA CYS A 209 18.31 8.27 -12.15
C CYS A 209 17.21 8.26 -13.23
N SER A 210 15.93 7.99 -12.92
CA SER A 210 14.83 8.01 -13.92
C SER A 210 14.03 9.33 -13.98
N SER A 211 14.61 10.42 -13.48
CA SER A 211 13.91 11.51 -12.79
C SER A 211 13.26 12.62 -13.65
N CYS A 212 13.38 12.63 -14.98
CA CYS A 212 12.79 13.70 -15.79
C CYS A 212 11.41 13.33 -16.39
N TRP A 213 11.34 12.20 -17.11
CA TRP A 213 10.10 11.70 -17.73
C TRP A 213 9.03 11.29 -16.70
N THR A 214 9.44 10.60 -15.65
CA THR A 214 8.56 10.21 -14.53
C THR A 214 8.04 11.42 -13.75
N SER A 215 8.78 12.55 -13.73
CA SER A 215 8.43 13.74 -12.96
C SER A 215 7.40 14.64 -13.66
N TYR A 216 7.48 14.79 -15.00
CA TYR A 216 6.51 15.58 -15.77
C TYR A 216 5.10 14.96 -15.77
N HIS A 217 4.99 13.67 -16.12
CA HIS A 217 3.72 12.94 -16.10
C HIS A 217 3.12 12.90 -14.69
N ARG A 218 3.96 12.72 -13.66
CA ARG A 218 3.53 12.79 -12.26
C ARG A 218 2.97 14.15 -11.89
N LYS A 219 3.56 15.26 -12.35
CA LYS A 219 3.11 16.61 -12.02
C LYS A 219 1.80 16.97 -12.73
N SER A 220 1.68 16.63 -14.03
CA SER A 220 0.48 16.90 -14.83
C SER A 220 -0.72 16.07 -14.36
N SER A 221 -0.59 14.74 -14.32
CA SER A 221 -1.64 13.83 -13.86
C SER A 221 -2.06 14.11 -12.41
N SER A 222 -1.11 14.41 -11.53
CA SER A 222 -1.43 14.78 -10.16
C SER A 222 -2.19 16.11 -10.06
N GLY A 223 -1.91 17.08 -10.94
CA GLY A 223 -2.60 18.38 -10.93
C GLY A 223 -4.06 18.24 -11.34
N GLN A 224 -4.33 17.43 -12.37
CA GLN A 224 -5.69 17.11 -12.82
C GLN A 224 -6.48 16.40 -11.72
N LEU A 225 -5.93 15.32 -11.16
CA LEU A 225 -6.57 14.54 -10.10
C LEU A 225 -6.86 15.39 -8.85
N TYR A 226 -5.92 16.27 -8.48
CA TYR A 226 -6.11 17.19 -7.37
C TYR A 226 -7.30 18.12 -7.60
N LYS A 227 -7.42 18.70 -8.81
CA LYS A 227 -8.54 19.57 -9.16
C LYS A 227 -9.86 18.81 -9.08
N ALA A 228 -9.93 17.64 -9.71
CA ALA A 228 -11.13 16.80 -9.74
C ALA A 228 -11.61 16.46 -8.31
N VAL A 229 -10.72 15.90 -7.47
CA VAL A 229 -11.06 15.56 -6.09
C VAL A 229 -11.41 16.80 -5.26
N SER A 230 -10.69 17.91 -5.42
CA SER A 230 -11.01 19.15 -4.69
C SER A 230 -12.37 19.74 -5.06
N ASN A 231 -12.85 19.51 -6.28
CA ASN A 231 -14.18 19.92 -6.72
C ASN A 231 -15.24 19.01 -6.11
N SER A 232 -15.06 17.70 -6.22
CA SER A 232 -15.94 16.68 -5.63
C SER A 232 -16.11 16.88 -4.12
N SER A 233 -15.01 17.07 -3.37
CA SER A 233 -15.07 17.33 -1.93
C SER A 233 -15.81 18.63 -1.61
N ARG A 234 -15.68 19.68 -2.42
CA ARG A 234 -16.41 20.95 -2.21
C ARG A 234 -17.90 20.80 -2.52
N ALA A 235 -18.26 20.05 -3.56
CA ALA A 235 -19.66 19.78 -3.90
C ALA A 235 -20.36 18.97 -2.80
N LEU A 236 -19.65 17.97 -2.28
CA LEU A 236 -20.13 17.10 -1.21
C LEU A 236 -20.29 17.85 0.13
N GLN A 237 -19.50 18.88 0.39
CA GLN A 237 -19.69 19.77 1.56
C GLN A 237 -20.89 20.72 1.44
N ARG A 238 -21.35 21.02 0.22
CA ARG A 238 -22.49 21.90 -0.04
C ARG A 238 -23.83 21.17 0.03
N THR A 239 -23.81 19.85 -0.03
CA THR A 239 -25.01 19.02 0.08
C THR A 239 -25.23 18.62 1.53
N THR A 240 -26.45 18.82 2.04
CA THR A 240 -26.85 18.42 3.40
C THR A 240 -26.67 16.89 3.52
N PRO A 241 -26.01 16.37 4.56
CA PRO A 241 -25.61 14.96 4.60
C PRO A 241 -26.82 14.05 4.83
N THR A 242 -27.33 13.45 3.75
CA THR A 242 -28.42 12.46 3.80
C THR A 242 -27.93 11.02 3.95
N ALA A 243 -26.63 10.75 3.76
CA ALA A 243 -26.05 9.41 3.93
C ALA A 243 -25.04 9.40 5.09
N ALA A 244 -25.32 8.59 6.12
CA ALA A 244 -24.48 8.45 7.31
C ALA A 244 -23.06 7.95 6.98
N THR A 245 -22.92 7.05 6.01
CA THR A 245 -21.64 6.44 5.60
C THR A 245 -20.68 7.44 4.96
N SER A 246 -21.19 8.32 4.11
CA SER A 246 -20.38 9.39 3.52
C SER A 246 -20.06 10.45 4.56
N LYS A 247 -20.97 10.76 5.50
CA LYS A 247 -20.68 11.70 6.59
C LYS A 247 -19.47 11.24 7.42
N ASP A 248 -19.35 9.99 7.85
CA ASP A 248 -18.23 9.54 8.70
C ASP A 248 -16.92 9.38 7.93
N LEU A 249 -16.95 8.85 6.71
CA LEU A 249 -15.77 8.81 5.82
C LEU A 249 -15.32 10.22 5.42
N LEU A 250 -16.24 11.15 5.18
CA LEU A 250 -15.94 12.55 4.96
C LEU A 250 -15.50 13.26 6.22
N THR A 251 -15.97 12.89 7.40
CA THR A 251 -15.52 13.46 8.67
C THR A 251 -14.09 13.00 8.95
N SER A 252 -13.76 11.75 8.63
CA SER A 252 -12.37 11.26 8.57
C SER A 252 -11.55 12.04 7.53
N ASN A 253 -12.05 12.20 6.29
CA ASN A 253 -11.40 12.97 5.22
C ASN A 253 -11.31 14.49 5.50
N ASN A 254 -12.21 15.03 6.31
CA ASN A 254 -12.21 16.39 6.80
C ASN A 254 -11.28 16.51 8.00
N SER A 255 -11.10 15.48 8.84
CA SER A 255 -10.11 15.44 9.92
C SER A 255 -8.67 15.49 9.36
N TRP A 256 -8.43 14.82 8.22
CA TRP A 256 -7.22 14.98 7.40
C TRP A 256 -6.97 16.43 6.98
N ARG A 257 -8.04 17.19 6.72
CA ARG A 257 -7.97 18.59 6.31
C ARG A 257 -7.83 19.52 7.52
N THR A 258 -8.62 19.33 8.57
CA THR A 258 -8.65 20.18 9.77
C THR A 258 -7.40 20.04 10.61
N ALA A 259 -6.85 18.82 10.76
CA ALA A 259 -5.56 18.61 11.41
C ALA A 259 -4.43 19.35 10.67
N SER A 260 -4.49 19.42 9.34
CA SER A 260 -3.53 20.17 8.50
C SER A 260 -3.75 21.69 8.46
N THR A 261 -4.89 22.17 8.94
CA THR A 261 -5.24 23.60 8.98
C THR A 261 -5.29 24.19 10.37
N ARG A 262 -5.13 23.39 11.45
CA ARG A 262 -5.11 23.91 12.83
C ARG A 262 -3.77 24.63 13.08
N LYS A 263 -3.67 25.85 12.56
CA LYS A 263 -2.63 26.80 12.96
C LYS A 263 -2.91 27.30 14.37
N SER A 264 -1.83 27.45 15.12
CA SER A 264 -1.68 28.37 16.24
C SER A 264 -2.20 29.78 15.87
N PRO A 265 -2.54 30.64 16.86
CA PRO A 265 -3.26 31.89 16.64
C PRO A 265 -2.55 32.97 15.80
N GLN A 266 -1.38 32.70 15.23
CA GLN A 266 -0.66 33.67 14.39
C GLN A 266 -0.93 33.41 12.91
N ARG A 267 -1.60 34.39 12.29
CA ARG A 267 -1.90 34.48 10.86
C ARG A 267 -0.61 34.42 10.04
N HIS A 268 -0.25 33.23 9.55
CA HIS A 268 0.69 33.11 8.45
C HIS A 268 -0.07 32.81 7.14
N PRO A 269 0.00 33.68 6.12
CA PRO A 269 -0.48 33.35 4.78
C PRO A 269 0.47 32.30 4.18
N GLN A 270 -0.08 31.38 3.38
CA GLN A 270 0.63 30.29 2.69
C GLN A 270 0.93 29.03 3.53
N VAL A 271 -0.04 28.09 3.57
CA VAL A 271 0.25 26.65 3.69
C VAL A 271 -0.20 26.01 2.38
N PRO A 272 0.62 25.19 1.71
CA PRO A 272 0.24 24.61 0.43
C PRO A 272 -0.97 23.68 0.60
N ARG A 273 -2.09 24.08 0.00
CA ARG A 273 -3.33 23.32 -0.21
C ARG A 273 -3.06 22.08 -1.09
N ARG A 274 -2.30 21.08 -0.63
CA ARG A 274 -1.96 19.89 -1.44
C ARG A 274 -2.22 18.61 -0.66
N HIS A 275 -3.50 18.25 -0.58
CA HIS A 275 -3.95 16.92 -0.18
C HIS A 275 -4.12 16.10 -1.45
N ARG A 276 -3.28 15.09 -1.66
CA ARG A 276 -3.41 14.17 -2.81
C ARG A 276 -4.02 12.86 -2.33
N ILE A 277 -4.74 12.25 -3.27
CA ILE A 277 -5.51 11.02 -3.16
C ILE A 277 -4.68 9.92 -2.48
N GLN A 278 -5.16 9.44 -1.35
CA GLN A 278 -4.53 8.39 -0.54
C GLN A 278 -5.07 6.98 -0.86
N GLN A 279 -5.98 6.86 -1.81
CA GLN A 279 -6.57 5.58 -2.22
C GLN A 279 -5.64 4.87 -3.21
N ARG A 280 -4.61 4.19 -2.71
CA ARG A 280 -3.90 3.18 -3.52
C ARG A 280 -4.79 1.95 -3.57
N CYS A 281 -5.60 1.82 -4.62
CA CYS A 281 -6.51 0.70 -4.77
C CYS A 281 -5.73 -0.59 -5.09
N GLN A 282 -5.29 -1.29 -4.05
CA GLN A 282 -4.61 -2.59 -4.15
C GLN A 282 -5.52 -3.68 -4.76
N HIS A 283 -6.82 -3.39 -4.92
CA HIS A 283 -7.84 -4.32 -5.37
C HIS A 283 -7.83 -4.64 -6.88
N HIS A 284 -7.13 -3.86 -7.72
CA HIS A 284 -7.16 -4.02 -9.18
C HIS A 284 -6.51 -5.33 -9.66
N PRO A 285 -5.28 -5.68 -9.23
CA PRO A 285 -4.61 -6.88 -9.73
C PRO A 285 -5.24 -8.16 -9.19
N THR A 286 -5.72 -8.14 -7.94
CA THR A 286 -6.36 -9.31 -7.31
C THR A 286 -7.59 -9.75 -8.08
N ALA A 287 -8.54 -8.86 -8.35
CA ALA A 287 -9.77 -9.22 -9.04
C ALA A 287 -9.50 -9.70 -10.48
N PHE A 288 -8.51 -9.12 -11.14
CA PHE A 288 -8.03 -9.64 -12.43
C PHE A 288 -7.55 -11.08 -12.32
N TRP A 289 -6.69 -11.40 -11.35
CA TRP A 289 -6.17 -12.76 -11.21
C TRP A 289 -7.23 -13.78 -10.81
N VAL A 290 -8.20 -13.39 -9.97
CA VAL A 290 -9.36 -14.23 -9.65
C VAL A 290 -10.12 -14.58 -10.92
N LEU A 291 -10.54 -13.58 -11.70
CA LEU A 291 -11.29 -13.83 -12.93
C LEU A 291 -10.45 -14.56 -13.98
N TYR A 292 -9.16 -14.25 -14.09
CA TYR A 292 -8.25 -14.95 -14.98
C TYR A 292 -8.20 -16.44 -14.67
N HIS A 293 -8.00 -16.83 -13.40
CA HIS A 293 -7.93 -18.24 -13.02
C HIS A 293 -9.29 -18.94 -13.19
N ILE A 294 -10.40 -18.29 -12.82
CA ILE A 294 -11.74 -18.84 -13.02
C ILE A 294 -12.04 -19.07 -14.51
N PHE A 295 -11.69 -18.14 -15.40
CA PHE A 295 -12.01 -18.26 -16.83
C PHE A 295 -10.97 -19.06 -17.63
N SER A 296 -9.77 -19.28 -17.11
CA SER A 296 -8.73 -20.06 -17.80
C SER A 296 -8.86 -21.56 -17.57
N ASP A 297 -9.55 -21.99 -16.52
CA ASP A 297 -9.79 -23.39 -16.19
C ASP A 297 -11.30 -23.71 -16.29
N ALA A 298 -11.67 -24.56 -17.25
CA ALA A 298 -13.06 -24.90 -17.52
C ALA A 298 -13.75 -25.63 -16.33
N VAL A 299 -12.99 -26.39 -15.54
CA VAL A 299 -13.51 -27.09 -14.36
C VAL A 299 -13.83 -26.08 -13.28
N VAL A 300 -12.86 -25.24 -12.91
CA VAL A 300 -13.05 -24.18 -11.91
C VAL A 300 -14.17 -23.23 -12.33
N GLN A 301 -14.25 -22.88 -13.61
CA GLN A 301 -15.32 -22.05 -14.15
C GLN A 301 -16.69 -22.67 -13.90
N GLN A 302 -16.87 -23.94 -14.26
CA GLN A 302 -18.16 -24.62 -14.16
C GLN A 302 -18.57 -24.82 -12.70
N GLU A 303 -17.61 -25.20 -11.85
CA GLU A 303 -17.84 -25.37 -10.42
C GLU A 303 -18.20 -24.04 -9.73
N CYS A 304 -17.47 -22.96 -10.00
CA CYS A 304 -17.81 -21.62 -9.50
C CYS A 304 -19.20 -21.18 -9.96
N ARG A 305 -19.59 -21.47 -11.21
CA ARG A 305 -20.94 -21.15 -11.72
C ARG A 305 -22.02 -21.93 -10.96
N ASN A 306 -21.79 -23.23 -10.75
CA ASN A 306 -22.73 -24.08 -10.03
C ASN A 306 -22.92 -23.58 -8.59
N GLU A 307 -21.83 -23.23 -7.88
CA GLU A 307 -21.91 -22.67 -6.53
C GLU A 307 -22.64 -21.32 -6.50
N VAL A 308 -22.20 -20.35 -7.31
CA VAL A 308 -22.74 -19.00 -7.28
C VAL A 308 -24.20 -18.98 -7.70
N SER A 309 -24.62 -19.85 -8.63
CA SER A 309 -26.02 -19.93 -9.05
C SER A 309 -26.98 -20.28 -7.91
N GLN A 310 -26.52 -21.01 -6.88
CA GLN A 310 -27.33 -21.36 -5.71
C GLN A 310 -27.53 -20.17 -4.75
N ALA A 311 -26.64 -19.17 -4.81
CA ALA A 311 -26.73 -17.94 -4.02
C ALA A 311 -27.53 -16.83 -4.72
N VAL A 312 -27.95 -17.05 -5.97
CA VAL A 312 -28.73 -16.10 -6.77
C VAL A 312 -30.22 -16.40 -6.62
N GLN A 313 -31.01 -15.37 -6.32
CA GLN A 313 -32.46 -15.43 -6.34
C GLN A 313 -32.97 -14.55 -7.48
N SER A 314 -33.73 -15.15 -8.40
CA SER A 314 -34.36 -14.40 -9.50
C SER A 314 -35.83 -14.11 -9.17
N GLN A 315 -36.18 -12.83 -9.10
CA GLN A 315 -37.57 -12.37 -8.99
C GLN A 315 -37.89 -11.40 -10.14
N HIS A 316 -38.82 -11.82 -11.01
CA HIS A 316 -39.18 -11.07 -12.24
C HIS A 316 -37.93 -10.71 -13.06
N ASP A 317 -37.69 -9.41 -13.28
CA ASP A 317 -36.54 -8.86 -14.03
C ASP A 317 -35.31 -8.57 -13.15
N THR A 318 -35.36 -8.85 -11.85
CA THR A 318 -34.26 -8.57 -10.92
C THR A 318 -33.66 -9.86 -10.40
N SER A 319 -32.35 -10.02 -10.60
CA SER A 319 -31.56 -11.06 -9.93
C SER A 319 -30.86 -10.45 -8.72
N THR A 320 -31.11 -11.00 -7.54
CA THR A 320 -30.45 -10.58 -6.30
C THR A 320 -29.45 -11.65 -5.88
N ILE A 321 -28.35 -11.20 -5.29
CA ILE A 321 -27.30 -12.08 -4.76
C ILE A 321 -27.29 -11.89 -3.24
N ASP A 322 -27.49 -12.99 -2.51
CA ASP A 322 -27.26 -12.97 -1.07
C ASP A 322 -25.76 -13.13 -0.79
N LEU A 323 -25.12 -12.04 -0.37
CA LEU A 323 -23.70 -12.03 0.00
C LEU A 323 -23.39 -12.95 1.18
N THR A 324 -24.35 -13.16 2.08
CA THR A 324 -24.18 -14.07 3.23
C THR A 324 -24.08 -15.51 2.74
N SER A 325 -24.98 -15.90 1.84
CA SER A 325 -24.92 -17.21 1.18
C SER A 325 -23.63 -17.37 0.37
N LEU A 326 -23.21 -16.35 -0.38
CA LEU A 326 -21.97 -16.41 -1.16
C LEU A 326 -20.71 -16.60 -0.29
N LEU A 327 -20.64 -15.95 0.87
CA LEU A 327 -19.50 -16.08 1.78
C LEU A 327 -19.45 -17.42 2.52
N ASN A 328 -20.61 -18.04 2.77
CA ASN A 328 -20.71 -19.28 3.57
C ASN A 328 -20.88 -20.55 2.73
N SER A 329 -21.35 -20.44 1.49
CA SER A 329 -21.80 -21.56 0.66
C SER A 329 -21.10 -21.66 -0.70
N CYS A 330 -20.09 -20.83 -0.98
CA CYS A 330 -19.27 -20.91 -2.20
C CYS A 330 -17.79 -21.20 -1.90
N PRO A 331 -17.45 -22.42 -1.43
CA PRO A 331 -16.09 -22.76 -1.03
C PRO A 331 -15.08 -22.77 -2.19
N ILE A 332 -15.47 -23.09 -3.43
CA ILE A 332 -14.55 -23.11 -4.58
C ILE A 332 -14.23 -21.67 -5.01
N LEU A 333 -15.22 -20.78 -5.02
CA LEU A 333 -14.97 -19.35 -5.24
C LEU A 333 -14.03 -18.77 -4.18
N LEU A 334 -14.27 -19.09 -2.90
CA LEU A 334 -13.43 -18.64 -1.79
C LEU A 334 -12.01 -19.22 -1.87
N SER A 335 -11.88 -20.51 -2.20
CA SER A 335 -10.59 -21.19 -2.37
C SER A 335 -9.79 -20.56 -3.51
N THR A 336 -10.43 -20.29 -4.65
CA THR A 336 -9.81 -19.61 -5.79
C THR A 336 -9.31 -18.21 -5.41
N TYR A 337 -10.12 -17.46 -4.66
CA TYR A 337 -9.72 -16.16 -4.13
C TYR A 337 -8.50 -16.26 -3.20
N GLN A 338 -8.50 -17.20 -2.25
CA GLN A 338 -7.38 -17.41 -1.33
C GLN A 338 -6.10 -17.83 -2.06
N GLU A 339 -6.20 -18.68 -3.08
CA GLU A 339 -5.07 -19.13 -3.88
C GLU A 339 -4.47 -17.99 -4.72
N VAL A 340 -5.30 -17.06 -5.20
CA VAL A 340 -4.83 -15.81 -5.81
C VAL A 340 -4.04 -14.97 -4.80
N PHE A 341 -4.51 -14.84 -3.56
CA PHE A 341 -3.74 -14.13 -2.53
C PHE A 341 -2.44 -14.84 -2.17
N ARG A 342 -2.42 -16.18 -2.18
CA ARG A 342 -1.20 -16.96 -1.94
C ARG A 342 -0.15 -16.75 -3.03
N SER A 343 -0.58 -16.72 -4.30
CA SER A 343 0.30 -16.67 -5.47
C SER A 343 0.66 -15.24 -5.92
N HIS A 344 -0.31 -14.33 -5.89
CA HIS A 344 -0.21 -12.96 -6.41
C HIS A 344 -0.29 -11.89 -5.33
N GLY A 345 -0.57 -12.25 -4.08
CA GLY A 345 -0.60 -11.33 -2.96
C GLY A 345 0.78 -10.72 -2.70
N MET A 346 0.92 -9.42 -2.95
CA MET A 346 2.16 -8.67 -2.71
C MET A 346 2.01 -7.74 -1.50
N ALA A 347 1.96 -8.31 -0.29
CA ALA A 347 1.95 -7.54 0.95
C ALA A 347 3.24 -7.78 1.74
N ASN A 348 4.21 -6.87 1.62
CA ASN A 348 5.35 -6.85 2.54
C ASN A 348 4.95 -6.09 3.81
N SER A 349 4.91 -6.77 4.95
CA SER A 349 4.70 -6.11 6.24
C SER A 349 6.04 -5.53 6.72
N VAL A 350 6.26 -4.23 6.49
CA VAL A 350 7.50 -3.57 6.91
C VAL A 350 7.30 -2.83 8.23
N ARG A 351 8.25 -2.98 9.14
CA ARG A 351 8.32 -2.28 10.43
C ARG A 351 9.70 -1.66 10.62
N VAL A 352 9.79 -0.68 11.50
CA VAL A 352 11.04 -0.05 11.94
C VAL A 352 11.17 -0.28 13.43
N VAL A 353 12.35 -0.75 13.80
CA VAL A 353 12.80 -0.93 15.17
C VAL A 353 13.12 0.44 15.74
N SER A 354 12.33 0.92 16.71
CA SER A 354 12.54 2.23 17.34
C SER A 354 13.71 2.22 18.31
N GLU A 355 13.85 1.13 19.05
CA GLU A 355 14.80 0.89 20.14
C GLU A 355 15.29 -0.55 20.06
N ASP A 356 16.50 -0.79 20.57
CA ASP A 356 17.11 -2.12 20.54
C ASP A 356 16.19 -3.11 21.26
N HIS A 357 15.81 -4.19 20.59
CA HIS A 357 14.75 -5.07 21.07
C HIS A 357 15.09 -6.54 20.87
N MET A 358 14.97 -7.34 21.92
CA MET A 358 15.13 -8.79 21.85
C MET A 358 13.83 -9.43 21.35
N LEU A 359 13.83 -9.88 20.10
CA LEU A 359 12.74 -10.67 19.56
C LEU A 359 12.79 -12.09 20.15
N HIS A 360 11.76 -12.41 20.94
CA HIS A 360 11.56 -13.72 21.54
C HIS A 360 12.77 -14.19 22.37
N ASN A 361 13.46 -13.26 23.05
CA ASN A 361 14.71 -13.48 23.81
C ASN A 361 15.85 -14.17 23.03
N THR A 362 15.73 -14.29 21.71
CA THR A 362 16.64 -15.07 20.87
C THR A 362 17.43 -14.16 19.94
N TYR A 363 16.75 -13.21 19.29
CA TYR A 363 17.37 -12.36 18.27
C TYR A 363 17.34 -10.90 18.69
N LEU A 364 18.51 -10.25 18.72
CA LEU A 364 18.60 -8.81 18.91
C LEU A 364 18.23 -8.10 17.61
N LEU A 365 17.26 -7.20 17.68
CA LEU A 365 16.94 -6.27 16.60
C LEU A 365 17.53 -4.91 16.98
N GLY A 366 18.66 -4.55 16.36
CA GLY A 366 19.31 -3.26 16.59
C GLY A 366 18.54 -2.09 15.96
N SER A 367 18.38 -1.01 16.71
CA SER A 367 17.81 0.25 16.26
C SER A 367 18.85 1.12 15.54
N LYS A 368 18.36 2.05 14.73
CA LYS A 368 19.23 3.02 14.04
C LYS A 368 19.87 4.02 15.02
N LYS A 369 19.28 4.22 16.22
CA LYS A 369 19.83 5.05 17.29
C LYS A 369 21.01 4.38 18.00
N GLY A 370 20.95 3.06 18.22
CA GLY A 370 22.05 2.30 18.84
C GLY A 370 23.28 2.14 17.93
N SER A 371 23.13 2.24 16.60
CA SER A 371 24.25 2.07 15.65
C SER A 371 25.27 3.22 15.64
N PHE A 372 25.00 4.36 16.28
CA PHE A 372 25.92 5.50 16.37
C PHE A 372 26.46 5.76 17.78
N ASN A 373 26.03 4.98 18.78
CA ASN A 373 26.54 5.06 20.16
C ASN A 373 27.51 3.91 20.46
N GLY A 374 28.38 3.57 19.50
CA GLY A 374 29.63 2.86 19.80
C GLY A 374 30.65 3.90 20.23
N GLY A 375 31.01 3.88 21.51
CA GLY A 375 31.72 4.94 22.21
C GLY A 375 32.95 5.51 21.50
N MET A 376 33.05 6.84 21.55
CA MET A 376 34.18 7.52 22.18
C MET A 376 33.65 8.26 23.39
#